data_AF-A0A7S4HVF1-F1
#
_entry.id   AF-A0A7S4HVF1-F1
#
_cell.length_a   1.000
_cell.length_b   1.000
_cell.length_c   1.000
_cell.angle_alpha   90.00
_cell.angle_beta   90.00
_cell.angle_gamma   90.00
#
_symmetry.space_group_name_H-M   'P 1'
#
loop_
_entity.id
_entity.type
_entity.pdbx_description
1 polymer ?
#
loop_
_entity_poly.entity_id
_entity_poly.type
_entity_poly.pdbx_seq_one_letter_code
_entity_poly.pdbx_strand_id
1 'polypeptide(L)'
;DYKTDTKSVLDQAVRILQAMIDVAADQGYLVAVRNIITLLQMIIQGCWFDASPICVLPGLDEKSAKLLAGHKFTTVDQVTSKYSKVEKLLQGKLSSGKLKKFSNEIASIPRVSLRLNGLKKTAQPGELVKVSVSLKRLSKDRKNVYSPRFPKRVTENWFLLLADDEVNEVLSVKRVPLRRNNSSYVEFITPDDPGQYNFTVYFMSGSYFSVEVKQTFTITVNE
;
A
#
# COMPACT_ATOMS: atom_id res chain seq x y z
N ASP A 1 -19.30 -15.90 22.93
CA ASP A 1 -17.90 -15.67 23.36
C ASP A 1 -17.34 -14.65 22.40
N TYR A 2 -16.90 -13.49 22.93
CA TYR A 2 -16.44 -12.35 22.16
C TYR A 2 -15.35 -12.68 21.14
N LYS A 3 -14.53 -13.72 21.36
CA LYS A 3 -13.52 -14.16 20.39
C LYS A 3 -14.16 -14.72 19.11
N THR A 4 -15.21 -15.52 19.24
CA THR A 4 -15.94 -16.09 18.10
C THR A 4 -16.72 -15.00 17.38
N ASP A 5 -17.32 -14.08 18.13
CA ASP A 5 -18.08 -12.96 17.57
C ASP A 5 -17.15 -12.04 16.75
N THR A 6 -15.96 -11.71 17.29
CA THR A 6 -14.94 -10.93 16.58
C THR A 6 -14.51 -11.61 15.27
N LYS A 7 -14.29 -12.94 15.29
CA LYS A 7 -13.92 -13.67 14.07
C LYS A 7 -15.01 -13.60 13.00
N SER A 8 -16.28 -13.68 13.38
CA SER A 8 -17.41 -13.60 12.45
C SER A 8 -17.50 -12.21 11.80
N VAL A 9 -17.32 -11.14 12.59
CA VAL A 9 -17.31 -9.76 12.07
C VAL A 9 -16.13 -9.52 11.13
N LEU A 10 -14.91 -9.92 11.53
CA LEU A 10 -13.71 -9.73 10.72
C LEU A 10 -13.76 -10.47 9.38
N ASP A 11 -14.49 -11.58 9.31
CA ASP A 11 -14.67 -12.33 8.07
C ASP A 11 -15.37 -11.51 6.98
N GLN A 12 -16.37 -10.71 7.37
CA GLN A 12 -17.15 -9.92 6.44
C GLN A 12 -16.62 -8.50 6.27
N ALA A 13 -15.76 -8.03 7.17
CA ALA A 13 -15.23 -6.66 7.14
C ALA A 13 -14.46 -6.36 5.84
N VAL A 14 -13.64 -7.30 5.35
CA VAL A 14 -12.80 -7.07 4.15
C VAL A 14 -13.65 -6.78 2.91
N ARG A 15 -14.71 -7.56 2.67
CA ARG A 15 -15.60 -7.36 1.50
C ARG A 15 -16.40 -6.06 1.61
N ILE A 16 -16.82 -5.68 2.82
CA ILE A 16 -17.56 -4.43 3.06
C ILE A 16 -16.66 -3.22 2.77
N LEU A 17 -15.43 -3.23 3.31
CA LEU A 17 -14.47 -2.15 3.05
C LEU A 17 -14.08 -2.07 1.57
N GLN A 18 -13.98 -3.21 0.88
CA GLN A 18 -13.75 -3.22 -0.56
C GLN A 18 -14.90 -2.55 -1.33
N ALA A 19 -16.15 -2.83 -0.98
CA ALA A 19 -17.30 -2.16 -1.59
C ALA A 19 -17.33 -0.66 -1.27
N MET A 20 -16.96 -0.26 -0.05
CA MET A 20 -16.84 1.16 0.31
C MET A 20 -15.77 1.88 -0.52
N ILE A 21 -14.64 1.21 -0.82
CA ILE A 21 -13.62 1.77 -1.73
C ILE A 21 -14.20 1.99 -3.12
N ASP A 22 -14.94 1.01 -3.65
CA ASP A 22 -15.53 1.12 -4.99
C ASP A 22 -16.54 2.28 -5.08
N VAL A 23 -17.42 2.43 -4.07
CA VAL A 23 -18.38 3.54 -4.02
C VAL A 23 -17.67 4.89 -3.85
N ALA A 24 -16.68 4.99 -2.96
CA ALA A 24 -15.94 6.24 -2.78
C ALA A 24 -15.12 6.62 -4.04
N ALA A 25 -14.60 5.63 -4.75
CA ALA A 25 -13.88 5.82 -6.00
C ALA A 25 -14.78 6.31 -7.13
N ASP A 26 -15.98 5.74 -7.25
CA ASP A 26 -16.99 6.15 -8.24
C ASP A 26 -17.41 7.62 -8.05
N GLN A 27 -17.41 8.10 -6.81
CA GLN A 27 -17.69 9.49 -6.47
C GLN A 27 -16.47 10.42 -6.50
N GLY A 28 -15.29 9.92 -6.89
CA GLY A 28 -14.06 10.70 -6.94
C GLY A 28 -13.47 11.06 -5.58
N TYR A 29 -13.91 10.48 -4.47
CA TYR A 29 -13.48 10.87 -3.12
C TYR A 29 -12.11 10.29 -2.72
N LEU A 30 -11.03 10.96 -3.09
CA LEU A 30 -9.65 10.50 -2.86
C LEU A 30 -9.35 10.23 -1.38
N VAL A 31 -9.61 11.21 -0.50
CA VAL A 31 -9.37 11.06 0.95
C VAL A 31 -10.18 9.89 1.53
N ALA A 32 -11.44 9.73 1.11
CA ALA A 32 -12.27 8.62 1.57
C ALA A 32 -11.68 7.28 1.14
N VAL A 33 -11.32 7.11 -0.14
CA VAL A 33 -10.67 5.90 -0.66
C VAL A 33 -9.41 5.57 0.14
N ARG A 34 -8.52 6.54 0.36
CA ARG A 34 -7.28 6.33 1.11
C ARG A 34 -7.56 5.92 2.56
N ASN A 35 -8.49 6.58 3.24
CA ASN A 35 -8.85 6.27 4.61
C ASN A 35 -9.46 4.86 4.74
N ILE A 36 -10.30 4.43 3.79
CA ILE A 36 -10.86 3.08 3.78
C ILE A 36 -9.77 2.03 3.52
N ILE A 37 -8.79 2.32 2.65
CA ILE A 37 -7.62 1.45 2.46
C ILE A 37 -6.79 1.35 3.75
N THR A 38 -6.58 2.47 4.46
CA THR A 38 -5.91 2.46 5.78
C THR A 38 -6.70 1.65 6.79
N LEU A 39 -8.04 1.78 6.84
CA LEU A 39 -8.89 0.97 7.70
C LEU A 39 -8.79 -0.53 7.36
N LEU A 40 -8.67 -0.88 6.08
CA LEU A 40 -8.44 -2.25 5.66
C LEU A 40 -7.09 -2.78 6.16
N GLN A 41 -6.03 -1.98 6.10
CA GLN A 41 -4.71 -2.32 6.67
C GLN A 41 -4.80 -2.51 8.20
N MET A 42 -5.53 -1.64 8.90
CA MET A 42 -5.77 -1.75 10.35
C MET A 42 -6.45 -3.05 10.73
N ILE A 43 -7.49 -3.43 9.99
CA ILE A 43 -8.22 -4.68 10.20
C ILE A 43 -7.32 -5.90 9.93
N ILE A 44 -6.57 -5.92 8.83
CA ILE A 44 -5.70 -7.05 8.46
C ILE A 44 -4.53 -7.21 9.42
N GLN A 45 -3.92 -6.12 9.89
CA GLN A 45 -2.77 -6.18 10.80
C GLN A 45 -3.17 -6.23 12.28
N GLY A 46 -4.42 -5.89 12.60
CA GLY A 46 -4.89 -5.76 13.97
C GLY A 46 -4.13 -4.67 14.73
N CYS A 47 -4.06 -3.46 14.16
CA CYS A 47 -3.48 -2.28 14.82
C CYS A 47 -4.18 -0.99 14.38
N TRP A 48 -4.02 0.06 15.18
CA TRP A 48 -4.55 1.39 14.87
C TRP A 48 -3.65 2.15 13.89
N PHE A 49 -4.19 3.19 13.26
CA PHE A 49 -3.50 4.02 12.28
C PHE A 49 -2.35 4.86 12.86
N ASP A 50 -2.41 5.13 14.17
CA ASP A 50 -1.41 5.87 14.94
C ASP A 50 -0.35 4.96 15.58
N ALA A 51 -0.55 3.64 15.50
CA ALA A 51 0.44 2.67 15.96
C ALA A 51 1.68 2.72 15.05
N SER A 52 2.85 2.44 15.64
CA SER A 52 4.08 2.39 14.85
C SER A 52 3.96 1.29 13.77
N PRO A 53 4.16 1.60 12.48
CA PRO A 53 3.93 0.65 11.40
C PRO A 53 4.92 -0.52 11.42
N ILE A 54 6.04 -0.39 12.14
CA ILE A 54 7.01 -1.47 12.33
C ILE A 54 6.57 -2.49 13.39
N CYS A 55 5.58 -2.18 14.24
CA CYS A 55 5.01 -3.13 15.20
C CYS A 55 4.21 -4.27 14.54
N VAL A 56 3.89 -4.14 13.25
CA VAL A 56 3.23 -5.20 12.46
C VAL A 56 4.26 -6.19 11.89
N LEU A 57 5.55 -5.89 11.98
CA LEU A 57 6.62 -6.72 11.45
C LEU A 57 6.89 -7.95 12.33
N PRO A 58 7.43 -9.03 11.76
CA PRO A 58 7.59 -10.28 12.47
C PRO A 58 8.50 -10.17 13.69
N GLY A 59 7.96 -10.50 14.88
CA GLY A 59 8.73 -10.50 16.12
C GLY A 59 8.98 -9.13 16.74
N LEU A 60 8.52 -8.04 16.11
CA LEU A 60 8.66 -6.68 16.65
C LEU A 60 7.47 -6.28 17.53
N ASP A 61 7.74 -5.40 18.48
CA ASP A 61 6.80 -4.79 19.42
C ASP A 61 7.17 -3.33 19.66
N GLU A 62 6.42 -2.62 20.50
CA GLU A 62 6.67 -1.19 20.77
C GLU A 62 8.06 -0.91 21.34
N LYS A 63 8.63 -1.83 22.13
CA LYS A 63 9.99 -1.68 22.67
C LYS A 63 11.02 -1.72 21.54
N SER A 64 10.86 -2.70 20.65
CA SER A 64 11.67 -2.82 19.44
C SER A 64 11.50 -1.61 18.53
N ALA A 65 10.27 -1.10 18.42
CA ALA A 65 9.97 0.06 17.60
C ALA A 65 10.65 1.34 18.10
N LYS A 66 10.62 1.59 19.41
CA LYS A 66 11.33 2.74 20.04
C LYS A 66 12.84 2.65 19.83
N LEU A 67 13.43 1.46 19.98
CA LEU A 67 14.85 1.23 19.71
C LEU A 67 15.20 1.55 18.25
N LEU A 68 14.41 1.03 17.31
CA LEU A 68 14.64 1.22 15.87
C LEU A 68 14.41 2.66 15.43
N ALA A 69 13.46 3.37 16.03
CA ALA A 69 13.24 4.79 15.81
C ALA A 69 14.48 5.62 16.14
N GLY A 70 15.20 5.30 17.23
CA GLY A 70 16.48 5.93 17.58
C GLY A 70 17.58 5.77 16.52
N HIS A 71 17.44 4.78 15.63
CA HIS A 71 18.32 4.53 14.50
C HIS A 71 17.72 4.94 13.14
N LYS A 72 16.67 5.76 13.14
CA LYS A 72 15.95 6.24 11.94
C LYS A 72 15.27 5.12 11.13
N PHE A 73 14.84 4.06 11.81
CA PHE A 73 14.00 3.01 11.25
C PHE A 73 12.57 3.15 11.81
N THR A 74 11.75 3.96 11.15
CA THR A 74 10.37 4.26 11.55
C THR A 74 9.33 3.70 10.59
N THR A 75 9.72 3.34 9.36
CA THR A 75 8.81 2.80 8.33
C THR A 75 9.13 1.36 7.96
N VAL A 76 8.14 0.66 7.38
CA VAL A 76 8.29 -0.71 6.88
C VAL A 76 9.36 -0.81 5.80
N ASP A 77 9.42 0.12 4.84
CA ASP A 77 10.46 0.09 3.80
C ASP A 77 11.87 0.30 4.37
N GLN A 78 12.06 1.19 5.34
CA GLN A 78 13.36 1.40 5.98
C GLN A 78 13.85 0.12 6.67
N VAL A 79 12.96 -0.59 7.38
CA VAL A 79 13.32 -1.84 8.05
C VAL A 79 13.59 -2.96 7.05
N THR A 80 12.72 -3.13 6.06
CA THR A 80 12.81 -4.22 5.08
C THR A 80 13.93 -4.01 4.06
N SER A 81 14.32 -2.77 3.77
CA SER A 81 15.45 -2.46 2.85
C SER A 81 16.82 -2.72 3.48
N LYS A 82 16.94 -2.62 4.81
CA LYS A 82 18.19 -2.77 5.56
C LYS A 82 18.06 -3.84 6.64
N TYR A 83 17.31 -4.91 6.37
CA TYR A 83 16.95 -5.91 7.37
C TYR A 83 18.16 -6.56 8.04
N SER A 84 19.29 -6.75 7.35
CA SER A 84 20.52 -7.28 7.95
C SER A 84 21.14 -6.35 9.00
N LYS A 85 21.02 -5.01 8.81
CA LYS A 85 21.45 -4.03 9.81
C LYS A 85 20.48 -4.01 10.99
N VAL A 86 19.18 -4.08 10.71
CA VAL A 86 18.13 -4.12 11.74
C VAL A 86 18.26 -5.39 12.59
N GLU A 87 18.51 -6.54 11.98
CA GLU A 87 18.71 -7.80 12.67
C GLU A 87 19.87 -7.70 13.69
N LYS A 88 21.00 -7.09 13.30
CA LYS A 88 22.13 -6.82 14.22
C LYS A 88 21.76 -5.90 15.37
N LEU A 89 20.92 -4.88 15.15
CA LEU A 89 20.43 -4.00 16.21
C LEU A 89 19.48 -4.70 17.19
N LEU A 90 18.76 -5.71 16.71
CA LEU A 90 17.81 -6.50 17.49
C LEU A 90 18.49 -7.68 18.23
N GLN A 91 19.70 -8.07 17.82
CA GLN A 91 20.49 -9.11 18.50
C GLN A 91 20.72 -8.73 19.97
N GLY A 92 20.49 -9.70 20.86
CA GLY A 92 20.57 -9.50 22.32
C GLY A 92 19.44 -8.64 22.91
N LYS A 93 18.55 -8.05 22.09
CA LYS A 93 17.35 -7.31 22.54
C LYS A 93 16.08 -8.13 22.39
N LEU A 94 16.03 -9.02 21.40
CA LEU A 94 14.95 -9.99 21.19
C LEU A 94 15.35 -11.38 21.69
N SER A 95 14.35 -12.18 22.07
CA SER A 95 14.55 -13.61 22.30
C SER A 95 14.97 -14.31 21.01
N SER A 96 15.71 -15.41 21.13
CA SER A 96 16.19 -16.22 19.98
C SER A 96 15.05 -16.61 19.03
N GLY A 97 13.89 -16.98 19.57
CA GLY A 97 12.70 -17.30 18.79
C GLY A 97 12.12 -16.10 18.02
N LYS A 98 12.02 -14.92 18.65
CA LYS A 98 11.53 -13.70 17.98
C LYS A 98 12.49 -13.25 16.88
N LEU A 99 13.80 -13.29 17.14
CA LEU A 99 14.82 -12.93 16.16
C LEU A 99 14.79 -13.88 14.96
N LYS A 100 14.76 -15.20 15.20
CA LYS A 100 14.63 -16.19 14.11
C LYS A 100 13.36 -15.97 13.28
N LYS A 101 12.24 -15.64 13.92
CA LYS A 101 10.99 -15.30 13.22
C LYS A 101 11.14 -14.05 12.36
N PHE A 102 11.79 -13.00 12.89
CA PHE A 102 12.13 -11.80 12.11
C PHE A 102 12.94 -12.17 10.86
N SER A 103 14.07 -12.86 11.02
CA SER A 103 14.97 -13.19 9.91
C SER A 103 14.32 -14.03 8.82
N ASN A 104 13.47 -14.99 9.21
CA ASN A 104 12.78 -15.87 8.27
C ASN A 104 11.70 -15.14 7.44
N GLU A 105 11.04 -14.16 8.05
CA GLU A 105 9.80 -13.60 7.51
C GLU A 105 10.00 -12.21 6.87
N ILE A 106 10.98 -11.43 7.35
CA ILE A 106 11.17 -10.03 6.94
C ILE A 106 11.46 -9.86 5.45
N ALA A 107 12.20 -10.81 4.86
CA ALA A 107 12.56 -10.80 3.44
C ALA A 107 11.33 -10.95 2.50
N SER A 108 10.21 -11.44 3.04
CA SER A 108 8.96 -11.63 2.29
C SER A 108 7.98 -10.47 2.47
N ILE A 109 8.24 -9.54 3.40
CA ILE A 109 7.42 -8.33 3.53
C ILE A 109 7.54 -7.52 2.24
N PRO A 110 6.43 -7.04 1.66
CA PRO A 110 6.47 -6.49 0.31
C PRO A 110 7.32 -5.23 0.20
N ARG A 111 8.19 -5.24 -0.81
CA ARG A 111 8.85 -4.05 -1.34
C ARG A 111 8.56 -3.99 -2.83
N VAL A 112 8.15 -2.83 -3.30
CA VAL A 112 7.65 -2.65 -4.66
C VAL A 112 8.30 -1.44 -5.31
N SER A 113 8.35 -1.44 -6.64
CA SER A 113 8.67 -0.26 -7.42
C SER A 113 7.61 -0.04 -8.49
N LEU A 114 7.34 1.23 -8.79
CA LEU A 114 6.45 1.67 -9.84
C LEU A 114 7.24 2.50 -10.85
N ARG A 115 6.93 2.31 -12.12
CA ARG A 115 7.42 3.15 -13.23
C ARG A 115 6.30 3.41 -14.20
N LEU A 116 6.07 4.68 -14.52
CA LEU A 116 5.19 5.09 -15.61
C LEU A 116 5.90 4.98 -16.96
N ASN A 117 5.19 4.51 -17.99
CA ASN A 117 5.70 4.33 -19.34
C ASN A 117 4.76 4.97 -20.36
N GLY A 118 5.33 5.46 -21.47
CA GLY A 118 4.55 5.99 -22.58
C GLY A 118 3.70 7.21 -22.22
N LEU A 119 4.22 8.07 -21.33
CA LEU A 119 3.51 9.28 -20.90
C LEU A 119 3.31 10.24 -22.08
N LYS A 120 2.04 10.51 -22.39
CA LYS A 120 1.66 11.58 -23.32
C LYS A 120 1.90 12.92 -22.63
N LYS A 121 2.55 13.86 -23.32
CA LYS A 121 2.82 15.21 -22.78
C LYS A 121 1.68 16.19 -23.04
N THR A 122 0.94 15.98 -24.12
CA THR A 122 -0.15 16.85 -24.56
C THR A 122 -1.39 16.04 -24.88
N ALA A 123 -2.59 16.59 -24.68
CA ALA A 123 -3.85 15.94 -25.01
C ALA A 123 -4.90 16.97 -25.43
N GLN A 124 -5.94 16.49 -26.10
CA GLN A 124 -7.12 17.32 -26.41
C GLN A 124 -8.06 17.38 -25.19
N PRO A 125 -8.90 18.42 -25.07
CA PRO A 125 -10.02 18.43 -24.12
C PRO A 125 -10.90 17.17 -24.27
N GLY A 126 -11.30 16.55 -23.14
CA GLY A 126 -12.17 15.37 -23.14
C GLY A 126 -11.55 14.08 -23.73
N GLU A 127 -10.23 14.04 -23.95
CA GLU A 127 -9.53 12.88 -24.48
C GLU A 127 -9.36 11.79 -23.41
N LEU A 128 -9.67 10.53 -23.75
CA LEU A 128 -9.33 9.38 -22.92
C LEU A 128 -7.82 9.09 -22.99
N VAL A 129 -7.11 9.37 -21.91
CA VAL A 129 -5.67 9.14 -21.79
C VAL A 129 -5.40 7.88 -20.97
N LYS A 130 -4.58 6.99 -21.55
CA LYS A 130 -4.14 5.74 -20.92
C LYS A 130 -2.69 5.82 -20.47
N VAL A 131 -2.45 5.63 -19.18
CA VAL A 131 -1.11 5.65 -18.58
C VAL A 131 -0.66 4.22 -18.29
N SER A 132 0.39 3.78 -18.98
CA SER A 132 0.95 2.44 -18.77
C SER A 132 1.85 2.40 -17.53
N VAL A 133 1.67 1.39 -16.68
CA VAL A 133 2.36 1.25 -15.40
C VAL A 133 3.11 -0.07 -15.33
N SER A 134 4.42 -0.02 -15.09
CA SER A 134 5.23 -1.19 -14.76
C SER A 134 5.41 -1.28 -13.24
N LEU A 135 5.04 -2.45 -12.71
CA LEU A 135 5.12 -2.79 -11.30
C LEU A 135 6.10 -3.94 -11.12
N LYS A 136 6.95 -3.85 -10.10
CA LYS A 136 7.93 -4.90 -9.79
C LYS A 136 7.97 -5.19 -8.30
N ARG A 137 7.93 -6.47 -7.94
CA ARG A 137 8.21 -6.94 -6.58
C ARG A 137 9.72 -7.08 -6.39
N LEU A 138 10.24 -6.35 -5.43
CA LEU A 138 11.65 -6.37 -5.02
C LEU A 138 11.93 -7.40 -3.91
N SER A 139 10.93 -7.69 -3.08
CA SER A 139 11.03 -8.68 -2.00
C SER A 139 10.87 -10.13 -2.48
N LYS A 140 11.11 -11.09 -1.58
CA LYS A 140 10.80 -12.50 -1.83
C LYS A 140 9.29 -12.68 -1.99
N ASP A 141 8.90 -13.59 -2.88
CA ASP A 141 7.50 -13.92 -3.06
C ASP A 141 6.96 -14.77 -1.90
N ARG A 142 5.67 -14.58 -1.58
CA ARG A 142 4.97 -15.31 -0.52
C ARG A 142 3.49 -15.44 -0.83
N LYS A 143 2.93 -16.61 -0.53
CA LYS A 143 1.51 -16.92 -0.76
C LYS A 143 0.52 -16.06 0.05
N ASN A 144 0.87 -15.71 1.29
CA ASN A 144 -0.04 -15.04 2.22
C ASN A 144 0.64 -13.89 2.96
N VAL A 145 -0.16 -12.88 3.30
CA VAL A 145 0.22 -11.74 4.15
C VAL A 145 0.65 -12.23 5.53
N TYR A 146 1.74 -11.70 6.06
CA TYR A 146 2.07 -11.83 7.47
C TYR A 146 1.06 -11.00 8.29
N SER A 147 0.08 -11.69 8.87
CA SER A 147 -1.06 -11.09 9.58
C SER A 147 -1.41 -11.92 10.82
N PRO A 148 -0.53 -11.99 11.84
CA PRO A 148 -0.68 -12.92 12.97
C PRO A 148 -1.90 -12.64 13.85
N ARG A 149 -2.51 -11.46 13.74
CA ARG A 149 -3.71 -11.06 14.50
C ARG A 149 -5.00 -11.25 13.70
N PHE A 150 -4.92 -11.54 12.40
CA PHE A 150 -6.09 -11.79 11.57
C PHE A 150 -6.44 -13.29 11.61
N PRO A 151 -7.73 -13.65 11.76
CA PRO A 151 -8.11 -15.05 11.99
C PRO A 151 -8.02 -15.95 10.77
N LYS A 152 -7.90 -15.39 9.56
CA LYS A 152 -7.83 -16.13 8.30
C LYS A 152 -6.54 -15.83 7.53
N ARG A 153 -6.20 -16.70 6.59
CA ARG A 153 -5.12 -16.43 5.65
C ARG A 153 -5.57 -15.34 4.68
N VAL A 154 -4.76 -14.29 4.56
CA VAL A 154 -5.02 -13.17 3.66
C VAL A 154 -4.07 -13.26 2.48
N THR A 155 -4.58 -13.13 1.26
CA THR A 155 -3.77 -12.88 0.06
C THR A 155 -3.52 -11.39 -0.05
N GLU A 156 -2.35 -11.00 -0.56
CA GLU A 156 -2.06 -9.58 -0.71
C GLU A 156 -3.07 -8.91 -1.66
N ASN A 157 -3.60 -7.78 -1.21
CA ASN A 157 -4.48 -6.91 -1.97
C ASN A 157 -3.71 -5.62 -2.31
N TRP A 158 -3.69 -5.21 -3.57
CA TRP A 158 -2.99 -4.00 -4.00
C TRP A 158 -3.89 -3.12 -4.85
N PHE A 159 -3.78 -1.81 -4.62
CA PHE A 159 -4.54 -0.79 -5.31
C PHE A 159 -3.59 0.07 -6.14
N LEU A 160 -3.96 0.27 -7.40
CA LEU A 160 -3.37 1.23 -8.31
C LEU A 160 -4.38 2.37 -8.48
N LEU A 161 -4.05 3.55 -7.95
CA LEU A 161 -4.90 4.74 -8.01
C LEU A 161 -4.29 5.73 -9.00
N LEU A 162 -5.15 6.44 -9.73
CA LEU A 162 -4.82 7.67 -10.42
C LEU A 162 -5.60 8.80 -9.76
N ALA A 163 -4.94 9.88 -9.41
CA ALA A 163 -5.56 10.98 -8.68
C ALA A 163 -5.05 12.34 -9.15
N ASP A 164 -5.91 13.34 -8.99
CA ASP A 164 -5.54 14.74 -8.95
C ASP A 164 -5.45 15.16 -7.47
N ASP A 165 -4.22 15.37 -7.01
CA ASP A 165 -3.98 15.75 -5.62
C ASP A 165 -4.34 17.22 -5.34
N GLU A 166 -4.41 18.07 -6.36
CA GLU A 166 -4.71 19.50 -6.21
C GLU A 166 -6.19 19.72 -5.88
N VAL A 167 -7.09 18.99 -6.55
CA VAL A 167 -8.54 19.04 -6.28
C VAL A 167 -9.04 17.91 -5.38
N ASN A 168 -8.13 17.07 -4.87
CA ASN A 168 -8.44 15.95 -3.99
C ASN A 168 -9.43 14.94 -4.61
N GLU A 169 -9.20 14.60 -5.88
CA GLU A 169 -10.06 13.72 -6.65
C GLU A 169 -9.33 12.43 -7.05
N VAL A 170 -10.00 11.28 -6.91
CA VAL A 170 -9.50 10.02 -7.46
C VAL A 170 -10.19 9.77 -8.81
N LEU A 171 -9.38 9.68 -9.86
CA LEU A 171 -9.85 9.52 -11.24
C LEU A 171 -10.04 8.05 -11.61
N SER A 172 -9.25 7.16 -11.00
CA SER A 172 -9.33 5.72 -11.28
C SER A 172 -8.80 4.90 -10.12
N VAL A 173 -9.47 3.78 -9.83
CA VAL A 173 -9.03 2.78 -8.84
C VAL A 173 -9.05 1.41 -9.46
N LYS A 174 -7.91 0.72 -9.45
CA LYS A 174 -7.76 -0.62 -10.00
C LYS A 174 -7.11 -1.55 -9.01
N ARG A 175 -7.70 -2.73 -8.80
CA ARG A 175 -7.08 -3.83 -8.04
C ARG A 175 -6.10 -4.56 -8.95
N VAL A 176 -4.85 -4.72 -8.50
CA VAL A 176 -3.79 -5.35 -9.29
C VAL A 176 -3.15 -6.47 -8.47
N PRO A 177 -3.02 -7.71 -8.98
CA PRO A 177 -2.22 -8.70 -8.28
C PRO A 177 -0.75 -8.24 -8.24
N LEU A 178 0.03 -8.58 -7.21
CA LEU A 178 1.47 -8.33 -7.21
C LEU A 178 2.25 -9.61 -7.52
N ARG A 179 2.78 -9.71 -8.74
CA ARG A 179 3.73 -10.75 -9.17
C ARG A 179 5.14 -10.16 -9.24
N ARG A 180 6.14 -10.98 -9.62
CA ARG A 180 7.55 -10.55 -9.76
C ARG A 180 7.68 -9.30 -10.65
N ASN A 181 7.09 -9.35 -11.83
CA ASN A 181 6.93 -8.22 -12.75
C ASN A 181 5.48 -8.22 -13.21
N ASN A 182 4.85 -7.06 -13.24
CA ASN A 182 3.51 -6.87 -13.77
C ASN A 182 3.45 -5.59 -14.59
N SER A 183 2.67 -5.64 -15.67
CA SER A 183 2.26 -4.44 -16.39
C SER A 183 0.77 -4.24 -16.18
N SER A 184 0.38 -3.00 -15.93
CA SER A 184 -1.01 -2.57 -15.81
C SER A 184 -1.15 -1.20 -16.46
N TYR A 185 -2.33 -0.63 -16.36
CA TYR A 185 -2.61 0.74 -16.77
C TYR A 185 -3.72 1.33 -15.91
N VAL A 186 -3.72 2.64 -15.84
CA VAL A 186 -4.83 3.50 -15.39
C VAL A 186 -5.23 4.40 -16.55
N GLU A 187 -6.45 4.90 -16.52
CA GLU A 187 -6.99 5.78 -17.55
C GLU A 187 -7.84 6.86 -16.90
N PHE A 188 -7.92 8.02 -17.57
CA PHE A 188 -8.72 9.16 -17.18
C PHE A 188 -9.13 9.94 -18.43
N ILE A 189 -10.16 10.77 -18.28
CA ILE A 189 -10.55 11.74 -19.29
C ILE A 189 -9.88 13.06 -18.93
N THR A 190 -9.25 13.73 -19.89
CA THR A 190 -8.61 15.03 -19.65
C THR A 190 -9.66 16.10 -19.35
N PRO A 191 -9.32 17.10 -18.51
CA PRO A 191 -10.18 18.26 -18.29
C PRO A 191 -10.58 18.95 -19.60
N ASP A 192 -11.75 19.58 -19.59
CA ASP A 192 -12.24 20.35 -20.75
C ASP A 192 -11.48 21.67 -20.93
N ASP A 193 -11.00 22.25 -19.83
CA ASP A 193 -10.26 23.50 -19.86
C ASP A 193 -8.79 23.30 -20.33
N PRO A 194 -8.28 24.17 -21.23
CA PRO A 194 -6.87 24.17 -21.58
C PRO A 194 -5.99 24.52 -20.38
N GLY A 195 -4.86 23.83 -20.24
CA GLY A 195 -3.98 24.05 -19.10
C GLY A 195 -2.95 22.97 -18.86
N GLN A 196 -2.14 23.14 -17.81
CA GLN A 196 -1.22 22.12 -17.34
C GLN A 196 -1.78 21.47 -16.07
N TYR A 197 -1.89 20.15 -16.08
CA TYR A 197 -2.46 19.37 -14.99
C TYR A 197 -1.45 18.35 -14.49
N ASN A 198 -1.35 18.23 -13.16
CA ASN A 198 -0.47 17.28 -12.48
C ASN A 198 -1.30 16.13 -11.92
N PHE A 199 -0.98 14.91 -12.32
CA PHE A 199 -1.64 13.71 -11.83
C PHE A 199 -0.65 12.80 -11.14
N THR A 200 -1.10 12.11 -10.09
CA THR A 200 -0.28 11.16 -9.34
C THR A 200 -0.84 9.75 -9.47
N VAL A 201 0.02 8.82 -9.86
CA VAL A 201 -0.28 7.39 -9.80
C VAL A 201 0.25 6.84 -8.48
N TYR A 202 -0.64 6.28 -7.67
CA TYR A 202 -0.32 5.60 -6.42
C TYR A 202 -0.41 4.10 -6.58
N PHE A 203 0.58 3.36 -6.07
CA PHE A 203 0.49 1.90 -5.93
C PHE A 203 0.68 1.54 -4.46
N MET A 204 -0.41 1.12 -3.81
CA MET A 204 -0.47 0.94 -2.36
C MET A 204 -0.97 -0.44 -1.96
N SER A 205 -0.39 -0.98 -0.90
CA SER A 205 -0.86 -2.21 -0.29
C SER A 205 -2.17 -1.98 0.45
N GLY A 206 -3.12 -2.89 0.33
CA GLY A 206 -4.29 -2.98 1.21
C GLY A 206 -4.03 -3.74 2.50
N SER A 207 -2.84 -4.32 2.68
CA SER A 207 -2.55 -5.26 3.77
C SER A 207 -1.44 -4.81 4.71
N TYR A 208 -0.56 -3.90 4.29
CA TYR A 208 0.55 -3.38 5.09
C TYR A 208 0.55 -1.85 5.09
N PHE A 209 0.78 -1.27 6.27
CA PHE A 209 0.95 0.17 6.42
C PHE A 209 2.23 0.66 5.78
N SER A 210 2.17 1.88 5.24
CA SER A 210 3.34 2.58 4.67
C SER A 210 4.09 1.78 3.60
N VAL A 211 3.41 0.82 2.96
CA VAL A 211 3.91 0.10 1.79
C VAL A 211 3.17 0.66 0.59
N GLU A 212 3.66 1.79 0.11
CA GLU A 212 3.18 2.47 -1.08
C GLU A 212 4.33 3.10 -1.86
N VAL A 213 4.14 3.24 -3.16
CA VAL A 213 5.01 4.03 -4.04
C VAL A 213 4.14 4.89 -4.93
N LYS A 214 4.62 6.07 -5.30
CA LYS A 214 3.89 6.99 -6.17
C LYS A 214 4.79 7.65 -7.19
N GLN A 215 4.21 8.03 -8.32
CA GLN A 215 4.88 8.82 -9.35
C GLN A 215 3.90 9.82 -9.94
N THR A 216 4.31 11.09 -9.95
CA THR A 216 3.57 12.20 -10.56
C THR A 216 3.99 12.39 -12.00
N PHE A 217 3.06 12.80 -12.84
CA PHE A 217 3.30 13.22 -14.22
C PHE A 217 2.45 14.44 -14.56
N THR A 218 2.87 15.20 -15.56
CA THR A 218 2.18 16.40 -16.03
C THR A 218 1.69 16.17 -17.45
N ILE A 219 0.49 16.65 -17.74
CA ILE A 219 -0.07 16.70 -19.09
C ILE A 219 -0.53 18.13 -19.39
N THR A 220 -0.35 18.57 -20.63
CA THR A 220 -0.86 19.84 -21.13
C THR A 220 -2.10 19.58 -21.99
N VAL A 221 -3.25 20.09 -21.58
CA VAL A 221 -4.46 20.11 -22.39
C VAL A 221 -4.38 21.30 -23.33
N ASN A 222 -4.51 21.04 -24.63
CA ASN A 222 -4.42 22.06 -25.66
C ASN A 222 -5.66 22.97 -25.67
N GLU A 223 -5.51 24.15 -26.29
CA GLU A 223 -6.62 25.02 -26.71
C GLU A 223 -7.56 24.32 -27.70
#